data_AF-A0A7S3H764-F1
#
_entry.id   AF-A0A7S3H764-F1
#
_cell.length_a   1.000
_cell.length_b   1.000
_cell.length_c   1.000
_cell.angle_alpha   90.00
_cell.angle_beta   90.00
_cell.angle_gamma   90.00
#
_symmetry.space_group_name_H-M   'P 1'
#
loop_
_entity.id
_entity.type
_entity.pdbx_description
1 polymer ?
#
loop_
_entity_poly.entity_id
_entity_poly.type
_entity_poly.pdbx_seq_one_letter_code
_entity_poly.pdbx_strand_id
1 'polypeptide(L)'
;AFENELGVQAPYGFWDPLDFTADGNKENFLRRRAVEIKHGRVSMYACIGYLVPESIGKFPGYLSPSTGLKFSDVPNGLGALSKVPAAGWAQIVLFCGLIEN
;
A
#
# COMPACT_ATOMS: atom_id res chain seq x y z
N ALA A 1 11.96 -10.48 25.16
CA ALA A 1 11.52 -11.82 24.64
C ALA A 1 11.69 -11.98 23.12
N PHE A 2 11.50 -10.91 22.33
CA PHE A 2 11.63 -10.92 20.86
C PHE A 2 12.80 -10.03 20.36
N GLU A 3 13.76 -9.71 21.22
CA GLU A 3 14.87 -8.78 20.93
C GLU A 3 15.87 -9.30 19.88
N ASN A 4 15.81 -10.59 19.53
CA ASN A 4 16.65 -11.20 18.49
C ASN A 4 15.86 -11.58 17.22
N GLU A 5 14.61 -11.12 17.10
CA GLU A 5 13.78 -11.39 15.92
C GLU A 5 14.15 -10.50 14.73
N LEU A 6 13.83 -10.98 13.52
CA LEU A 6 14.06 -10.23 12.28
C LEU A 6 13.42 -8.83 12.38
N GLY A 7 14.11 -7.79 11.92
CA GLY A 7 13.64 -6.40 11.97
C GLY A 7 14.17 -5.61 13.17
N VAL A 8 14.72 -6.28 14.19
CA VAL A 8 15.55 -5.63 15.21
C VAL A 8 16.90 -5.30 14.60
N GLN A 9 17.17 -4.00 14.40
CA GLN A 9 18.40 -3.53 13.77
C GLN A 9 18.87 -2.19 14.36
N ALA A 10 20.15 -1.89 14.19
CA ALA A 10 20.71 -0.59 14.57
C ALA A 10 20.06 0.56 13.76
N PRO A 11 19.96 1.78 14.31
CA PRO A 11 20.52 2.22 15.60
C PRO A 11 19.60 1.96 16.80
N TYR A 12 18.34 1.62 16.57
CA TYR A 12 17.31 1.60 17.62
C TYR A 12 17.18 0.25 18.34
N GLY A 13 17.71 -0.83 17.77
CA GLY A 13 17.59 -2.15 18.36
C GLY A 13 16.11 -2.54 18.51
N PHE A 14 15.75 -3.11 19.66
CA PHE A 14 14.39 -3.53 19.94
C PHE A 14 13.54 -2.32 20.34
N TRP A 15 12.64 -1.89 19.44
CA TRP A 15 11.82 -0.70 19.61
C TRP A 15 10.34 -1.05 19.83
N ASP A 16 9.92 -1.07 21.09
CA ASP A 16 8.52 -1.27 21.49
C ASP A 16 8.12 -0.30 22.64
N PRO A 17 7.96 1.00 22.37
CA PRO A 17 7.62 1.99 23.41
C PRO A 17 6.17 1.90 23.92
N LEU A 18 5.32 1.12 23.24
CA LEU A 18 3.91 0.94 23.60
C LEU A 18 3.62 -0.45 24.19
N ASP A 19 4.66 -1.22 24.51
CA ASP A 19 4.60 -2.54 25.13
C ASP A 19 3.65 -3.51 24.42
N PHE A 20 3.55 -3.42 23.09
CA PHE A 20 2.66 -4.31 22.37
C PHE A 20 3.08 -5.77 22.53
N THR A 21 4.38 -6.04 22.63
CA THR A 21 4.95 -7.40 22.74
C THR A 21 5.23 -7.86 24.18
N ALA A 22 4.82 -7.06 25.18
CA ALA A 22 5.05 -7.38 26.59
C ALA A 22 4.27 -8.63 27.06
N ASP A 23 3.21 -9.01 26.35
CA ASP A 23 2.42 -10.22 26.60
C ASP A 23 3.18 -11.52 26.29
N GLY A 24 4.31 -11.44 25.58
CA GLY A 24 5.13 -12.61 25.22
C GLY A 24 4.42 -13.60 24.31
N ASN A 25 3.23 -13.26 23.80
CA ASN A 25 2.41 -14.17 23.01
C ASN A 25 2.93 -14.23 21.57
N LYS A 26 3.53 -15.37 21.23
CA LYS A 26 4.11 -15.62 19.91
C LYS A 26 3.08 -15.55 18.77
N GLU A 27 1.84 -15.97 19.01
CA GLU A 27 0.78 -15.92 17.99
C GLU A 27 0.40 -14.47 17.64
N ASN A 28 0.22 -13.63 18.67
CA ASN A 28 -0.03 -12.20 18.50
C ASN A 28 1.14 -11.51 17.79
N PHE A 29 2.38 -11.87 18.15
CA PHE A 29 3.57 -11.34 17.50
C PHE A 29 3.64 -11.71 16.01
N LEU A 30 3.42 -12.98 15.67
CA LEU A 30 3.42 -13.44 14.27
C LEU A 30 2.33 -12.78 13.44
N ARG A 31 1.12 -12.61 14.01
CA ARG A 31 0.04 -11.88 13.35
C ARG A 31 0.42 -10.43 13.07
N ARG A 32 1.00 -9.73 14.06
CA ARG A 32 1.44 -8.34 13.89
C ARG A 32 2.55 -8.23 12.86
N ARG A 33 3.51 -9.17 12.83
CA ARG A 33 4.55 -9.22 11.80
C ARG A 33 3.97 -9.44 10.40
N ALA A 34 2.98 -10.32 10.25
CA ALA A 34 2.30 -10.52 8.97
C ALA A 34 1.59 -9.23 8.50
N VAL A 35 0.91 -8.53 9.42
CA VAL A 35 0.28 -7.23 9.14
C VAL A 35 1.31 -6.17 8.77
N GLU A 36 2.42 -6.08 9.49
CA GLU A 36 3.54 -5.16 9.21
C GLU A 36 4.09 -5.36 7.80
N ILE A 37 4.38 -6.62 7.41
CA ILE A 37 4.88 -6.95 6.08
C ILE A 37 3.85 -6.62 4.99
N LYS A 38 2.56 -6.90 5.24
CA LYS A 38 1.48 -6.57 4.29
C LYS A 38 1.41 -5.06 4.05
N HIS A 39 1.45 -4.24 5.10
CA HIS A 39 1.49 -2.79 4.97
C HIS A 39 2.76 -2.31 4.27
N GLY A 40 3.92 -2.87 4.60
CA GLY A 40 5.19 -2.53 3.95
C GLY A 40 5.14 -2.76 2.43
N ARG A 41 4.63 -3.91 1.97
CA ARG A 41 4.48 -4.21 0.55
C ARG A 41 3.53 -3.24 -0.15
N VAL A 42 2.37 -2.97 0.45
CA VAL A 42 1.40 -2.01 -0.10
C VAL A 42 2.02 -0.61 -0.20
N SER A 43 2.74 -0.16 0.82
CA SER A 43 3.43 1.13 0.83
C SER A 43 4.54 1.23 -0.23
N MET A 44 5.30 0.15 -0.49
CA MET A 44 6.29 0.12 -1.56
C MET A 44 5.63 0.33 -2.94
N TYR A 45 4.54 -0.38 -3.22
CA TYR A 45 3.79 -0.19 -4.46
C TYR A 45 3.16 1.19 -4.55
N ALA A 46 2.62 1.72 -3.45
CA ALA A 46 2.04 3.07 -3.40
C ALA A 46 3.10 4.15 -3.67
N CYS A 47 4.31 4.01 -3.13
CA CYS A 47 5.43 4.93 -3.37
C CYS A 47 5.82 4.96 -4.85
N ILE A 48 6.00 3.78 -5.46
CA ILE A 48 6.30 3.67 -6.89
C ILE A 48 5.14 4.24 -7.72
N GLY A 49 3.90 3.88 -7.39
CA GLY A 49 2.69 4.37 -8.08
C GLY A 49 2.47 5.87 -7.97
N TYR A 50 3.03 6.53 -6.94
CA TYR A 50 3.00 7.98 -6.82
C TYR A 50 4.13 8.65 -7.61
N LEU A 51 5.35 8.11 -7.55
CA LEU A 51 6.52 8.70 -8.18
C LEU A 51 6.57 8.52 -9.70
N VAL A 52 6.22 7.32 -10.19
CA VAL A 52 6.34 6.96 -11.62
C VAL A 52 5.50 7.86 -12.53
N PRO A 53 4.20 8.11 -12.25
CA PRO A 53 3.38 9.00 -13.09
C PRO A 53 3.87 10.45 -13.14
N GLU A 54 4.63 10.90 -12.13
CA GLU A 54 5.22 12.24 -12.06
C GLU A 54 6.56 12.29 -12.82
N SER A 55 7.42 11.30 -12.62
CA SER A 55 8.81 11.33 -13.11
C SER A 55 8.99 10.72 -14.50
N ILE A 56 8.27 9.64 -14.82
CA ILE A 56 8.41 8.86 -16.07
C ILE A 56 7.27 9.19 -17.04
N GLY A 57 6.17 9.71 -16.52
CA GLY A 57 4.97 10.04 -17.28
C GLY A 57 3.88 8.98 -17.16
N LYS A 58 2.72 9.30 -17.74
CA LYS A 58 1.50 8.48 -17.63
C LYS A 58 1.35 7.59 -18.85
N PHE A 59 0.62 6.49 -18.69
CA PHE A 59 0.35 5.58 -19.80
C PHE A 59 -0.34 6.31 -20.97
N PRO A 60 0.02 6.01 -22.22
CA PRO A 60 -0.68 6.57 -23.37
C PRO A 60 -2.08 5.95 -23.50
N GLY A 61 -3.07 6.75 -23.91
CA GLY A 61 -4.42 6.29 -24.23
C GLY A 61 -5.51 6.71 -23.25
N TYR A 62 -6.64 5.99 -23.30
CA TYR A 62 -7.84 6.28 -22.54
C TYR A 62 -7.93 5.44 -21.28
N LEU A 63 -8.13 6.09 -20.13
CA LEU A 63 -8.53 5.44 -18.88
C LEU A 63 -9.96 4.91 -18.99
N SER A 64 -10.85 5.66 -19.62
CA SER A 64 -12.22 5.23 -19.91
C SER A 64 -12.64 5.70 -21.30
N PRO A 65 -12.69 4.79 -22.29
CA PRO A 65 -13.13 5.14 -23.64
C PRO A 65 -14.58 5.64 -23.69
N SER A 66 -15.45 5.14 -22.81
CA SER A 66 -16.86 5.53 -22.75
C SER A 66 -17.06 6.96 -22.23
N THR A 67 -16.16 7.47 -21.40
CA THR A 67 -16.20 8.87 -20.91
C THR A 67 -15.16 9.77 -21.59
N GLY A 68 -14.42 9.26 -22.58
CA GLY A 68 -13.37 9.99 -23.28
C GLY A 68 -12.20 10.44 -22.38
N LEU A 69 -12.03 9.83 -21.20
CA LEU A 69 -11.04 10.26 -20.20
C LEU A 69 -9.68 9.65 -20.52
N LYS A 70 -8.64 10.48 -20.70
CA LYS A 70 -7.26 10.01 -20.92
C LYS A 70 -6.50 9.88 -19.61
N PHE A 71 -5.50 9.00 -19.59
CA PHE A 71 -4.59 8.90 -18.45
C PHE A 71 -3.81 10.20 -18.21
N SER A 72 -3.53 10.99 -19.26
CA SER A 72 -2.94 12.33 -19.14
C SER A 72 -3.73 13.27 -18.24
N ASP A 73 -5.05 13.16 -18.25
CA ASP A 73 -5.99 14.11 -17.67
C ASP A 73 -6.23 13.86 -16.17
N VAL A 74 -5.70 12.75 -15.65
CA VAL A 74 -5.81 12.37 -14.24
C VAL A 74 -4.66 13.00 -13.46
N PRO A 75 -4.88 13.95 -12.55
CA PRO A 75 -3.79 14.55 -11.76
C PRO A 75 -3.20 13.53 -10.78
N ASN A 76 -1.93 13.71 -10.41
CA ASN A 76 -1.26 12.84 -9.46
C ASN A 76 -1.76 13.07 -8.02
N GLY A 77 -1.53 12.07 -7.17
CA GLY A 77 -1.96 12.09 -5.76
C GLY A 77 -3.47 12.04 -5.56
N LEU A 78 -3.95 12.70 -4.50
CA LEU A 78 -5.36 12.60 -4.08
C LEU A 78 -6.35 13.18 -5.11
N GLY A 79 -5.90 14.03 -6.02
CA GLY A 79 -6.73 14.54 -7.11
C GLY A 79 -7.23 13.44 -8.05
N ALA A 80 -6.50 12.34 -8.18
CA ALA A 80 -6.88 11.19 -9.00
C ALA A 80 -8.20 10.55 -8.53
N LEU A 81 -8.45 10.55 -7.21
CA LEU A 81 -9.65 9.95 -6.61
C LEU A 81 -10.94 10.53 -7.20
N SER A 82 -10.94 11.82 -7.50
CA SER A 82 -12.10 12.54 -8.05
C SER A 82 -12.29 12.39 -9.56
N LYS A 83 -11.25 11.97 -10.29
CA LYS A 83 -11.28 11.87 -11.76
C LYS A 83 -11.52 10.46 -12.26
N VAL A 84 -11.10 9.46 -11.49
CA VAL A 84 -11.36 8.06 -11.82
C VAL A 84 -12.85 7.75 -11.60
N PRO A 85 -13.57 7.20 -12.58
CA PRO A 85 -14.99 6.84 -12.43
C PRO A 85 -15.22 5.82 -11.32
N ALA A 86 -16.37 5.90 -10.63
CA ALA A 86 -16.72 5.00 -9.53
C ALA A 86 -16.73 3.52 -9.93
N ALA A 87 -17.12 3.20 -11.16
CA ALA A 87 -17.06 1.84 -11.70
C ALA A 87 -15.62 1.31 -11.78
N GLY A 88 -14.64 2.18 -12.10
CA GLY A 88 -13.22 1.82 -12.10
C GLY A 88 -12.71 1.53 -10.68
N TRP A 89 -13.12 2.35 -9.70
CA TRP A 89 -12.83 2.07 -8.29
C TRP A 89 -13.43 0.75 -7.81
N ALA A 90 -14.68 0.46 -8.17
CA ALA A 90 -15.33 -0.80 -7.83
C ALA A 90 -14.58 -2.01 -8.41
N GLN A 91 -14.09 -1.91 -9.65
CA GLN A 91 -13.26 -2.96 -10.27
C GLN A 91 -11.94 -3.19 -9.52
N ILE A 92 -11.26 -2.10 -9.14
CA ILE A 92 -10.00 -2.19 -8.38
C ILE A 92 -10.23 -2.83 -7.01
N VAL A 93 -11.24 -2.37 -6.26
CA VAL A 93 -11.56 -2.92 -4.93
C VAL A 93 -11.97 -4.38 -5.01
N LEU A 94 -12.80 -4.74 -6.01
CA LEU A 94 -13.19 -6.14 -6.23
C LEU A 94 -11.97 -7.01 -6.54
N PHE A 95 -11.07 -6.56 -7.40
CA PHE A 95 -9.85 -7.28 -7.73
C PHE A 95 -8.93 -7.47 -6.51
N CYS A 96 -8.73 -6.42 -5.72
CA CYS A 96 -7.98 -6.51 -4.47
C CYS A 96 -8.63 -7.49 -3.48
N GLY A 97 -9.96 -7.46 -3.36
CA GLY A 97 -10.71 -8.38 -2.50
C GLY A 97 -10.62 -9.84 -2.96
N LEU A 98 -10.56 -10.09 -4.27
CA LEU A 98 -10.35 -11.43 -4.81
C LEU A 98 -8.93 -11.97 -4.58
N ILE A 99 -7.92 -11.09 -4.54
CA ILE A 99 -6.53 -11.48 -4.24
C ILE A 99 -6.32 -11.74 -2.75
N GLU A 100 -7.06 -11.04 -1.90
CA GLU A 100 -6.92 -11.16 -0.45
C GLU A 100 -7.62 -12.40 0.14
N ASN A 101 -8.62 -12.95 -0.56
CA ASN A 101 -9.36 -14.17 -0.18
C ASN A 101 -8.52 -15.44 -0.35
#